data_AF-A0A699VEF6-F1
#
_entry.id   AF-A0A699VEF6-F1
#
_cell.length_a   1.000
_cell.length_b   1.000
_cell.length_c   1.000
_cell.angle_alpha   90.00
_cell.angle_beta   90.00
_cell.angle_gamma   90.00
#
_symmetry.space_group_name_H-M   'P 1'
#
loop_
_entity.id
_entity.type
_entity.pdbx_description
1 polymer ?
#
loop_
_entity_poly.entity_id
_entity_poly.type
_entity_poly.pdbx_seq_one_letter_code
_entity_poly.pdbx_strand_id
1 'polypeptide(L)' 'MFLEESDKVERYVGGLLDVIHGSVVASRPKTMQEAIEMSTELMDKRNNTFAERQAENKQKFDDTSKNN' A
#
# COMPACT_ATOMS: atom_id res chain seq x y z
N MET A 1 -30.00 0.81 13.50
CA MET A 1 -29.59 -0.40 12.76
C MET A 1 -28.08 -0.40 12.77
N PHE A 2 -27.45 -1.29 13.52
CA PHE A 2 -25.99 -1.41 13.51
C PHE A 2 -25.56 -2.00 12.16
N LEU A 3 -24.63 -1.34 11.48
CA LEU A 3 -23.96 -1.93 10.32
C LEU A 3 -23.12 -3.09 10.85
N GLU A 4 -23.37 -4.29 10.33
CA GLU A 4 -22.52 -5.45 10.54
C GLU A 4 -21.07 -5.12 10.18
N GLU A 5 -20.13 -5.71 10.90
CA GLU A 5 -18.71 -5.42 10.72
C GLU A 5 -18.27 -5.72 9.28
N SER A 6 -18.84 -6.77 8.68
CA SER A 6 -18.63 -7.15 7.28
C SER A 6 -19.08 -6.10 6.27
N ASP A 7 -20.22 -5.42 6.51
CA ASP A 7 -20.73 -4.37 5.61
C ASP A 7 -19.80 -3.14 5.59
N LYS A 8 -19.23 -2.81 6.76
CA LYS A 8 -18.23 -1.75 6.88
C LYS A 8 -16.94 -2.10 6.14
N VAL A 9 -16.50 -3.36 6.25
CA VAL A 9 -15.32 -3.87 5.55
C VAL A 9 -15.55 -3.81 4.04
N GLU A 10 -16.70 -4.26 3.55
CA GLU A 10 -17.02 -4.27 2.13
C GLU A 10 -17.04 -2.84 1.54
N ARG A 11 -17.64 -1.87 2.24
CA ARG A 11 -17.59 -0.45 1.83
C ARG A 11 -16.18 0.13 1.85
N TYR A 12 -15.35 -0.25 2.82
CA TYR A 12 -13.96 0.19 2.89
C TYR A 12 -13.13 -0.39 1.73
N VAL A 13 -13.33 -1.66 1.44
CA VAL A 13 -12.68 -2.39 0.34
C VAL A 13 -13.10 -1.79 -1.01
N GLY A 14 -14.39 -1.54 -1.24
CA GLY A 14 -14.87 -0.92 -2.48
C GLY A 14 -14.36 0.51 -2.75
N GLY A 15 -13.80 1.19 -1.74
CA GLY A 15 -13.20 2.52 -1.88
C GLY A 15 -11.68 2.54 -2.10
N LEU A 16 -11.02 1.38 -2.09
CA LEU A 16 -9.57 1.25 -2.24
C LEU A 16 -9.13 1.34 -3.71
N LEU A 17 -7.89 1.81 -3.93
CA LEU A 17 -7.26 1.79 -5.26
C LEU A 17 -7.33 0.37 -5.83
N ASP A 18 -7.65 0.21 -7.12
CA ASP A 18 -7.78 -1.09 -7.80
C ASP A 18 -6.60 -2.05 -7.54
N VAL A 19 -5.39 -1.48 -7.46
CA VAL A 19 -4.13 -2.18 -7.18
C VAL A 19 -4.06 -2.77 -5.76
N ILE A 20 -4.66 -2.10 -4.78
CA ILE A 20 -4.70 -2.53 -3.38
C ILE A 20 -5.95 -3.39 -3.14
N HIS A 21 -7.04 -3.03 -3.81
CA HIS A 21 -8.33 -3.72 -3.79
C HIS A 21 -8.18 -5.21 -4.11
N GLY A 22 -7.49 -5.56 -5.19
CA GLY A 22 -7.28 -6.97 -5.56
C GLY A 22 -6.58 -7.80 -4.48
N SER A 23 -5.58 -7.22 -3.81
CA SER A 23 -4.84 -7.90 -2.73
C SER A 23 -5.63 -7.96 -1.42
N VAL A 24 -6.35 -6.89 -1.05
CA VAL A 24 -7.17 -6.89 0.17
C VAL A 24 -8.37 -7.83 0.03
N VAL A 25 -9.03 -7.84 -1.13
CA VAL A 25 -10.13 -8.79 -1.43
C VAL A 25 -9.65 -10.23 -1.37
N ALA A 26 -8.47 -10.54 -1.93
CA ALA A 26 -7.91 -11.89 -1.93
C ALA A 26 -7.68 -12.43 -0.51
N SER A 27 -7.26 -11.57 0.41
CA SER A 27 -7.02 -11.94 1.81
C SER A 27 -8.30 -12.02 2.66
N ARG A 28 -9.44 -11.52 2.16
CA ARG A 28 -10.76 -11.58 2.82
C ARG A 28 -10.72 -11.22 4.32
N PRO A 29 -10.37 -9.96 4.66
CA PRO A 29 -10.29 -9.51 6.05
C PRO A 29 -11.60 -9.80 6.79
N LYS A 30 -11.47 -10.34 8.01
CA LYS A 30 -12.64 -10.58 8.87
C LYS A 30 -13.03 -9.35 9.65
N THR A 31 -12.06 -8.46 9.88
CA THR A 31 -12.21 -7.25 10.68
C THR A 31 -11.77 -6.01 9.92
N MET A 32 -12.30 -4.85 10.33
CA MET A 32 -11.88 -3.56 9.78
C MET A 32 -10.39 -3.30 10.00
N GLN A 33 -9.84 -3.75 11.13
CA GLN A 33 -8.44 -3.53 11.46
C GLN A 33 -7.52 -4.32 10.53
N GLU A 34 -7.86 -5.57 10.21
CA GLU A 34 -7.12 -6.36 9.21
C GLU A 34 -7.16 -5.71 7.82
N ALA A 35 -8.32 -5.17 7.40
CA ALA A 35 -8.42 -4.48 6.11
C ALA A 35 -7.51 -3.24 6.05
N ILE A 36 -7.43 -2.48 7.15
CA ILE A 36 -6.57 -1.30 7.29
C ILE A 36 -5.09 -1.68 7.34
N GLU A 37 -4.74 -2.72 8.11
CA GLU A 37 -3.37 -3.21 8.23
C GLU A 37 -2.86 -3.72 6.88
N MET A 38 -3.64 -4.55 6.17
CA MET A 38 -3.28 -5.03 4.85
C MET A 38 -3.14 -3.91 3.83
N SER A 39 -4.05 -2.93 3.84
CA SER A 39 -3.94 -1.78 2.95
C SER A 39 -2.68 -0.95 3.25
N THR A 40 -2.29 -0.84 4.52
CA THR A 40 -1.11 -0.07 4.94
C THR A 40 0.18 -0.82 4.65
N GLU A 41 0.23 -2.14 4.88
CA GLU A 41 1.35 -3.00 4.49
C GLU A 41 1.59 -2.95 2.97
N LEU A 42 0.52 -3.02 2.16
CA LEU A 42 0.63 -2.93 0.71
C LEU A 42 1.16 -1.56 0.25
N MET A 43 0.74 -0.48 0.90
CA MET A 43 1.30 0.85 0.64
C MET A 43 2.75 0.97 1.10
N ASP A 44 3.08 0.45 2.29
CA ASP A 44 4.43 0.49 2.85
C ASP A 44 5.41 -0.26 1.95
N LYS A 45 5.06 -1.48 1.51
CA LYS A 45 5.90 -2.26 0.60
C LYS A 45 6.18 -1.55 -0.72
N ARG A 46 5.19 -0.85 -1.26
CA ARG A 46 5.36 -0.01 -2.47
C ARG A 46 6.27 1.19 -2.20
N ASN A 47 6.07 1.84 -1.06
CA ASN A 47 6.83 3.03 -0.68
C ASN A 47 8.29 2.68 -0.35
N ASN A 48 8.53 1.54 0.30
CA ASN A 48 9.86 1.01 0.59
C ASN A 48 10.63 0.70 -0.70
N THR A 49 9.96 0.07 -1.68
CA THR A 49 10.53 -0.12 -3.03
C THR A 49 10.84 1.21 -3.72
N PHE A 50 9.99 2.23 -3.52
CA PHE A 50 10.20 3.55 -4.13
C PHE A 50 11.34 4.31 -3.45
N ALA A 51 11.46 4.20 -2.11
CA ALA A 51 12.52 4.79 -1.32
C ALA A 51 13.88 4.18 -1.66
N GLU A 52 13.96 2.86 -1.81
CA GLU A 52 15.18 2.16 -2.22
C GLU A 52 15.61 2.59 -3.63
N ARG A 53 14.67 2.64 -4.59
CA ARG A 53 14.96 3.17 -5.94
C ARG A 53 15.37 4.64 -5.93
N GLN A 54 14.78 5.46 -5.06
CA GLN A 54 15.16 6.87 -4.92
C GLN A 54 16.58 7.02 -4.37
N ALA A 55 16.94 6.21 -3.37
CA ALA A 55 18.28 6.18 -2.81
C ALA A 55 19.31 5.75 -3.86
N GLU A 56 19.03 4.69 -4.60
CA GLU A 56 19.89 4.23 -5.68
C GLU A 56 20.02 5.27 -6.80
N ASN A 57 18.93 5.94 -7.18
CA ASN A 57 18.95 6.96 -8.23
C ASN A 57 19.66 8.26 -7.79
N LYS A 58 19.56 8.63 -6.51
CA LYS A 58 20.33 9.73 -5.92
C LYS A 58 21.83 9.45 -5.93
N GLN A 59 22.24 8.23 -5.60
CA GLN A 59 23.65 7.83 -5.66
C GLN A 59 24.20 7.97 -7.08
N LYS A 60 23.47 7.44 -8.07
CA LYS A 60 23.86 7.54 -9.50
C LYS A 60 23.97 9.00 -9.99
N PHE A 61 23.11 9.89 -9.49
CA PHE A 61 23.16 11.31 -9.85
C PHE A 61 24.39 12.02 -9.25
N ASP A 62 24.73 11.74 -8.00
CA ASP A 62 25.91 12.32 -7.33
C ASP A 62 27.23 11.86 -8.00
N ASP A 63 27.32 10.57 -8.35
CA ASP A 63 28.47 10.00 -9.08
C ASP A 63 28.65 10.59 -10.48
N THR A 64 27.54 11.00 -11.14
CA THR A 64 27.58 11.67 -12.46
C THR A 64 27.95 13.15 -12.34
N SER A 65 27.51 13.83 -11.28
CA SER A 65 27.80 15.26 -11.05
C SER A 65 29.27 15.54 -10.73
N LYS A 66 30.03 14.55 -10.23
CA LYS A 66 31.37 14.74 -9.69
C LYS A 66 32.49 14.50 -10.70
N ASN A 67 32.14 14.07 -11.92
CA ASN A 67 33.08 13.72 -13.00
C ASN A 67 33.12 14.75 -14.15
N ASN A 68 32.52 15.94 -13.95
CA ASN A 68 32.64 17.08 -14.86
C ASN A 68 33.37 18.25 -14.21
#